data_AF-A0A6M1RKS3-F1
#
_entry.id   AF-A0A6M1RKS3-F1
#
_cell.length_a   1.000
_cell.length_b   1.000
_cell.length_c   1.000
_cell.angle_alpha   90.00
_cell.angle_beta   90.00
_cell.angle_gamma   90.00
#
_symmetry.space_group_name_H-M   'P 1'
#
loop_
_entity.id
_entity.type
_entity.pdbx_description
1 polymer ?
#
loop_
_entity_poly.entity_id
_entity_poly.type
_entity_poly.pdbx_seq_one_letter_code
_entity_poly.pdbx_strand_id
1 'polypeptide(L)'
;MGIGKDVTLPEGAEAEVVVALFGNIKAAGNVRDTVVAVGGDVELSGTVRGQVVTVGGSVLLRPDAVVEGDVVSVGGTITLEPGARANGQLHEIQWGGPGLGGLTTWVRECVLKLRPLSFAVGWVWVALGIMAFFYLLVTLLFPGAIRACATAVENRPASTLLLGLLAKLLVPFGIFLLALTGLGLLLVPILLLVVLLAGLVGKVGFLVYLGRLLVRGNAQRFSLLGSLLVGFALMTLLYLVPLVGLLAFVVTGLWGLGAAVVALLGGLRQEITPHSTTGPLQPGSTPPMSGPQPVPPMPVQPLSSVAPAGVQRPTPEFGTLGTPPDIAGVVPPSGPGQPGAASATPATPVQTQPPRYGEWALPRAGLGERFAAALIDAVIVVLLMALVAGPPVGWLLALLYFAGFWTWRGTTVGGVILRLKVVRLDGQPLRLEVAVVRALGAVVSVVALFLGFLWIAWDPERQGWHDKLVGTVVVRLPQSPPLLCL
;
A
#
# COMPACT_ATOMS: atom_id res chain seq x y z
N MET A 1 29.72 -1.61 7.21
CA MET A 1 28.28 -1.90 7.17
C MET A 1 28.02 -3.33 7.63
N GLY A 2 27.07 -3.53 8.55
CA GLY A 2 26.64 -4.85 9.04
C GLY A 2 25.14 -5.06 8.82
N ILE A 3 24.74 -6.24 8.36
CA ILE A 3 23.33 -6.66 8.25
C ILE A 3 23.16 -7.89 9.14
N GLY A 4 22.29 -7.80 10.14
CA GLY A 4 22.03 -8.88 11.10
C GLY A 4 23.20 -9.22 12.01
N LYS A 5 24.23 -8.37 12.07
CA LYS A 5 25.42 -8.52 12.90
C LYS A 5 25.86 -7.18 13.47
N ASP A 6 26.47 -7.22 14.65
CA ASP A 6 27.00 -6.03 15.31
C ASP A 6 28.19 -5.45 14.54
N VAL A 7 28.32 -4.12 14.57
CA VAL A 7 29.38 -3.37 13.92
C VAL A 7 30.21 -2.67 14.98
N THR A 8 31.49 -3.01 15.05
CA THR A 8 32.43 -2.40 15.98
C THR A 8 33.48 -1.61 15.22
N LEU A 9 33.62 -0.32 15.54
CA LEU A 9 34.69 0.55 15.05
C LEU A 9 35.67 0.77 16.21
N PRO A 10 36.87 0.15 16.18
CA PRO A 10 37.83 0.25 17.26
C PRO A 10 38.44 1.66 17.35
N GLU A 11 39.03 1.98 18.51
CA GLU A 11 39.75 3.24 18.73
C GLU A 11 40.86 3.44 17.69
N GLY A 12 41.02 4.68 17.23
CA GLY A 12 42.01 5.05 16.20
C GLY A 12 41.63 4.67 14.77
N ALA A 13 40.56 3.91 14.55
CA ALA A 13 40.03 3.67 13.21
C ALA A 13 39.19 4.86 12.74
N GLU A 14 39.33 5.24 11.47
CA GLU A 14 38.46 6.24 10.84
C GLU A 14 37.48 5.55 9.88
N ALA A 15 36.20 5.93 9.98
CA ALA A 15 35.17 5.54 9.03
C ALA A 15 34.47 6.77 8.48
N GLU A 16 34.08 6.72 7.21
CA GLU A 16 33.26 7.78 6.64
C GLU A 16 31.83 7.68 7.14
N VAL A 17 31.24 6.48 7.06
CA VAL A 17 29.86 6.20 7.51
C VAL A 17 29.82 4.83 8.17
N VAL A 18 29.09 4.71 9.27
CA VAL A 18 28.86 3.43 9.96
C VAL A 18 27.37 3.10 9.95
N VAL A 19 27.00 1.99 9.32
CA VAL A 19 25.61 1.53 9.23
C VAL A 19 25.47 0.10 9.75
N ALA A 20 24.49 -0.11 10.63
CA ALA A 20 24.02 -1.42 11.05
C ALA A 20 22.51 -1.57 10.85
N LEU A 21 22.11 -2.68 10.21
CA LEU A 21 20.72 -3.08 10.09
C LEU A 21 20.49 -4.31 10.97
N PHE A 22 19.56 -4.22 11.92
CA PHE A 22 19.23 -5.28 12.88
C PHE A 22 20.45 -5.79 13.68
N GLY A 23 21.36 -4.88 14.03
CA GLY A 23 22.56 -5.14 14.84
C GLY A 23 22.99 -3.87 15.55
N ASN A 24 23.79 -4.00 16.61
CA ASN A 24 24.24 -2.88 17.42
C ASN A 24 25.51 -2.26 16.84
N ILE A 25 25.72 -0.96 17.07
CA ILE A 25 26.94 -0.26 16.67
C ILE A 25 27.70 0.12 17.94
N LYS A 26 28.99 -0.25 18.01
CA LYS A 26 29.93 0.32 18.98
C LYS A 26 31.01 1.07 18.23
N ALA A 27 31.05 2.40 18.33
CA ALA A 27 32.07 3.19 17.66
C ALA A 27 32.93 3.96 18.67
N ALA A 28 34.16 3.47 18.85
CA ALA A 28 35.20 4.14 19.61
C ALA A 28 36.17 4.93 18.71
N GLY A 29 36.15 4.67 17.39
CA GLY A 29 36.91 5.44 16.39
C GLY A 29 36.22 6.73 15.94
N ASN A 30 36.82 7.41 14.95
CA ASN A 30 36.32 8.68 14.41
C ASN A 30 35.41 8.44 13.18
N VAL A 31 34.22 9.02 13.18
CA VAL A 31 33.26 8.94 12.07
C VAL A 31 33.11 10.32 11.42
N ARG A 32 33.46 10.41 10.14
CA ARG A 32 33.51 11.71 9.44
C ARG A 32 32.17 12.25 9.01
N ASP A 33 31.19 11.39 8.77
CA ASP A 33 29.87 11.77 8.31
C ASP A 33 28.83 11.22 9.29
N THR A 34 28.17 10.11 8.97
CA THR A 34 26.95 9.71 9.69
C THR A 34 27.07 8.32 10.32
N VAL A 35 26.40 8.13 11.47
CA VAL A 35 26.17 6.82 12.09
C VAL A 35 24.69 6.50 12.03
N VAL A 36 24.31 5.37 11.40
CA VAL A 36 22.91 4.94 11.29
C VAL A 36 22.72 3.52 11.81
N ALA A 37 21.89 3.35 12.84
CA ALA A 37 21.42 2.03 13.26
C ALA A 37 19.90 1.89 13.06
N VAL A 38 19.48 0.81 12.41
CA VAL A 38 18.06 0.47 12.24
C VAL A 38 17.78 -0.81 13.00
N GLY A 39 16.98 -0.72 14.07
CA GLY A 39 16.60 -1.86 14.90
C GLY A 39 17.72 -2.40 15.80
N GLY A 40 18.67 -1.56 16.19
CA GLY A 40 19.75 -1.86 17.13
C GLY A 40 20.26 -0.60 17.82
N ASP A 41 20.97 -0.77 18.93
CA ASP A 41 21.47 0.33 19.76
C ASP A 41 22.79 0.89 19.24
N VAL A 42 23.07 2.16 19.51
CA VAL A 42 24.32 2.84 19.15
C VAL A 42 25.03 3.25 20.43
N GLU A 43 26.24 2.73 20.60
CA GLU A 43 27.15 3.08 21.68
C GLU A 43 28.36 3.81 21.08
N LEU A 44 28.52 5.09 21.43
CA LEU A 44 29.62 5.93 20.93
C LEU A 44 30.56 6.27 22.07
N SER A 45 31.86 6.12 21.78
CA SER A 45 32.96 6.59 22.63
C SER A 45 33.89 7.55 21.86
N GLY A 46 33.87 7.51 20.52
CA GLY A 46 34.69 8.37 19.67
C GLY A 46 33.99 9.65 19.19
N THR A 47 34.62 10.32 18.23
CA THR A 47 34.10 11.55 17.61
C THR A 47 33.25 11.23 16.38
N VAL A 48 32.10 11.88 16.23
CA VAL A 48 31.24 11.84 15.03
C VAL A 48 31.03 13.27 14.54
N ARG A 49 31.48 13.59 13.33
CA ARG A 49 31.37 14.96 12.79
C ARG A 49 30.01 15.30 12.20
N GLY A 50 29.32 14.32 11.60
CA GLY A 50 27.97 14.51 11.07
C GLY A 50 26.91 14.06 12.07
N GLN A 51 25.91 13.34 11.58
CA GLN A 51 24.71 13.01 12.35
C GLN A 51 24.75 11.59 12.93
N VAL A 52 24.03 11.40 14.04
CA VAL A 52 23.79 10.08 14.63
C VAL A 52 22.30 9.82 14.58
N VAL A 53 21.88 8.80 13.85
CA VAL A 53 20.46 8.45 13.69
C VAL A 53 20.24 7.01 14.11
N THR A 54 19.40 6.81 15.12
CA THR A 54 18.88 5.48 15.44
C THR A 54 17.40 5.41 15.12
N VAL A 55 17.04 4.46 14.28
CA VAL A 55 15.66 4.06 14.09
C VAL A 55 15.51 2.81 14.92
N GLY A 56 15.27 3.01 16.20
CA GLY A 56 14.66 1.98 17.01
C GLY A 56 15.48 1.19 17.98
N GLY A 57 16.69 1.67 18.20
CA GLY A 57 17.43 1.44 19.42
C GLY A 57 17.72 2.77 20.09
N SER A 58 18.35 2.70 21.24
CA SER A 58 18.78 3.85 22.00
C SER A 58 20.18 4.30 21.57
N VAL A 59 20.49 5.57 21.80
CA VAL A 59 21.85 6.12 21.65
C VAL A 59 22.45 6.29 23.04
N LEU A 60 23.61 5.69 23.27
CA LEU A 60 24.44 5.89 24.45
C LEU A 60 25.71 6.62 24.05
N LEU A 61 25.86 7.86 24.54
CA LEU A 61 27.07 8.65 24.40
C LEU A 61 27.92 8.47 25.67
N ARG A 62 29.08 7.81 25.53
CA ARG A 62 30.06 7.63 26.61
C ARG A 62 30.84 8.93 26.91
N PRO A 63 31.58 9.02 28.02
CA PRO A 63 32.21 10.27 28.49
C PRO A 63 33.20 10.91 27.52
N ASP A 64 33.79 10.12 26.62
CA ASP A 64 34.75 10.50 25.59
C ASP A 64 34.09 10.85 24.25
N ALA A 65 32.79 10.61 24.11
CA ALA A 65 32.07 10.80 22.86
C ALA A 65 31.84 12.28 22.54
N VAL A 66 32.11 12.66 21.30
CA VAL A 66 31.85 14.01 20.77
C VAL A 66 31.04 13.90 19.49
N VAL A 67 29.82 14.42 19.47
CA VAL A 67 28.99 14.51 18.26
C VAL A 67 28.84 15.97 17.87
N GLU A 68 29.35 16.33 16.69
CA GLU A 68 29.28 17.71 16.19
C GLU A 68 27.93 18.04 15.55
N GLY A 69 27.27 17.05 14.91
CA GLY A 69 25.94 17.21 14.31
C GLY A 69 24.79 16.77 15.22
N ASP A 70 23.62 16.60 14.61
CA ASP A 70 22.38 16.24 15.31
C ASP A 70 22.36 14.76 15.72
N VAL A 71 21.74 14.51 16.87
CA VAL A 71 21.52 13.15 17.40
C VAL A 71 20.01 12.91 17.42
N VAL A 72 19.56 11.97 16.59
CA VAL A 72 18.14 11.63 16.44
C VAL A 72 17.94 10.18 16.86
N SER A 73 17.06 9.96 17.84
CA SER A 73 16.58 8.63 18.20
C SER A 73 15.08 8.53 17.94
N VAL A 74 14.69 7.61 17.06
CA VAL A 74 13.30 7.35 16.70
C VAL A 74 12.87 6.03 17.34
N GLY A 75 11.99 6.11 18.35
CA GLY A 75 11.46 4.95 19.07
C GLY A 75 12.43 4.33 20.08
N GLY A 76 13.48 5.07 20.49
CA GLY A 76 14.44 4.74 21.54
C GLY A 76 14.74 5.95 22.42
N THR A 77 15.72 5.84 23.31
CA THR A 77 16.14 6.93 24.22
C THR A 77 17.54 7.43 23.87
N ILE A 78 17.85 8.68 24.21
CA ILE A 78 19.21 9.22 24.10
C ILE A 78 19.77 9.43 25.50
N THR A 79 20.80 8.67 25.87
CA THR A 79 21.49 8.76 27.16
C THR A 79 22.87 9.38 26.98
N LEU A 80 23.12 10.49 27.67
CA LEU A 80 24.43 11.14 27.72
C LEU A 80 25.08 10.84 29.07
N GLU A 81 26.24 10.18 29.05
CA GLU A 81 27.04 10.00 30.25
C GLU A 81 27.85 11.27 30.60
N PRO A 82 28.19 11.49 31.88
CA PRO A 82 28.94 12.67 32.31
C PRO A 82 30.29 12.76 31.60
N GLY A 83 30.47 13.76 30.73
CA GLY A 83 31.68 13.97 29.92
C GLY A 83 31.39 14.04 28.41
N ALA A 84 30.31 13.40 27.97
CA ALA A 84 29.88 13.37 26.58
C ALA A 84 29.50 14.78 26.08
N ARG A 85 29.84 15.09 24.82
CA ARG A 85 29.51 16.37 24.18
C ARG A 85 28.65 16.14 22.93
N ALA A 86 27.44 16.66 22.94
CA ALA A 86 26.58 16.74 21.76
C ALA A 86 26.39 18.22 21.41
N ASN A 87 27.02 18.67 20.32
CA ASN A 87 26.97 20.08 19.90
C ASN A 87 25.73 20.39 19.03
N GLY A 88 25.13 19.39 18.39
CA GLY A 88 23.89 19.52 17.63
C GLY A 88 22.62 19.33 18.47
N GLN A 89 21.45 19.30 17.82
CA GLN A 89 20.17 19.10 18.49
C GLN A 89 19.92 17.62 18.83
N LEU A 90 19.39 17.39 20.03
CA LEU A 90 18.97 16.08 20.52
C LEU A 90 17.47 15.91 20.25
N HIS A 91 17.12 15.07 19.28
CA HIS A 91 15.72 14.79 18.91
C HIS A 91 15.34 13.37 19.31
N GLU A 92 14.60 13.25 20.42
CA GLU A 92 14.03 11.99 20.86
C GLU A 92 12.57 11.90 20.41
N ILE A 93 12.32 11.12 19.36
CA ILE A 93 10.98 10.85 18.85
C ILE A 93 10.49 9.57 19.52
N GLN A 94 9.91 9.70 20.72
CA GLN A 94 9.26 8.59 21.39
C GLN A 94 7.96 8.21 20.66
N TRP A 95 7.89 6.98 20.15
CA TRP A 95 6.66 6.44 19.60
C TRP A 95 5.82 5.91 20.75
N GLY A 96 4.59 6.41 20.91
CA GLY A 96 3.60 5.90 21.87
C GLY A 96 3.07 4.48 21.57
N GLY A 97 3.83 3.68 20.83
CA GLY A 97 3.55 2.28 20.47
C GLY A 97 4.73 1.39 20.83
N PRO A 98 4.73 0.08 20.50
CA PRO A 98 5.90 -0.76 20.75
C PRO A 98 7.08 -0.14 20.00
N GLY A 99 8.09 0.32 20.74
CA GLY A 99 9.33 0.83 20.17
C GLY A 99 9.91 -0.21 19.20
N LEU A 100 10.77 0.23 18.31
CA LEU A 100 11.38 -0.66 17.30
C LEU A 100 12.21 -1.81 17.92
N GLY A 101 12.67 -1.73 19.18
CA GLY A 101 13.19 -2.89 19.91
C GLY A 101 12.14 -4.00 20.13
N GLY A 102 10.87 -3.61 20.30
CA GLY A 102 9.73 -4.54 20.29
C GLY A 102 9.45 -5.09 18.89
N LEU A 103 9.69 -4.30 17.84
CA LEU A 103 9.58 -4.75 16.45
C LEU A 103 10.71 -5.73 16.08
N THR A 104 11.95 -5.46 16.48
CA THR A 104 13.10 -6.32 16.19
C THR A 104 12.98 -7.65 16.91
N THR A 105 12.55 -7.63 18.18
CA THR A 105 12.23 -8.83 18.94
C THR A 105 11.10 -9.61 18.26
N TRP A 106 10.08 -8.92 17.76
CA TRP A 106 9.00 -9.55 16.99
C TRP A 106 9.50 -10.15 15.67
N VAL A 107 10.35 -9.46 14.90
CA VAL A 107 10.94 -10.01 13.67
C VAL A 107 11.73 -11.29 13.99
N ARG A 108 12.57 -11.25 15.02
CA ARG A 108 13.40 -12.40 15.42
C ARG A 108 12.56 -13.58 15.92
N GLU A 109 11.55 -13.31 16.73
CA GLU A 109 10.79 -14.35 17.43
C GLU A 109 9.57 -14.86 16.67
N CYS A 110 9.00 -14.04 15.79
CA CYS A 110 7.83 -14.37 14.99
C CYS A 110 8.22 -14.61 13.53
N VAL A 111 8.76 -13.59 12.84
CA VAL A 111 9.00 -13.65 11.39
C VAL A 111 10.04 -14.69 11.01
N LEU A 112 11.24 -14.65 11.61
CA LEU A 112 12.32 -15.59 11.30
C LEU A 112 11.99 -17.03 11.71
N LYS A 113 11.17 -17.20 12.74
CA LYS A 113 10.70 -18.52 13.21
C LYS A 113 9.41 -18.97 12.52
N LEU A 114 8.96 -18.25 11.48
CA LEU A 114 7.76 -18.56 10.69
C LEU A 114 6.51 -18.81 11.55
N ARG A 115 6.30 -17.98 12.57
CA ARG A 115 5.11 -18.03 13.44
C ARG A 115 4.56 -16.62 13.68
N PRO A 116 3.25 -16.39 13.61
CA PRO A 116 2.68 -15.05 13.85
C PRO A 116 2.81 -14.59 15.32
N LEU A 117 2.77 -15.52 16.27
CA LEU A 117 2.64 -15.24 17.70
C LEU A 117 3.78 -15.87 18.51
N SER A 118 4.26 -15.15 19.52
CA SER A 118 5.29 -15.63 20.46
C SER A 118 5.06 -15.06 21.85
N PHE A 119 5.28 -15.86 22.90
CA PHE A 119 5.22 -15.40 24.30
C PHE A 119 6.31 -14.37 24.62
N ALA A 120 7.40 -14.35 23.85
CA ALA A 120 8.50 -13.39 24.04
C ALA A 120 8.13 -11.94 23.63
N VAL A 121 6.96 -11.73 23.00
CA VAL A 121 6.58 -10.44 22.44
C VAL A 121 5.26 -9.97 23.07
N GLY A 122 5.36 -9.21 24.18
CA GLY A 122 4.20 -8.83 24.99
C GLY A 122 3.12 -8.03 24.23
N TRP A 123 3.51 -7.07 23.39
CA TRP A 123 2.56 -6.20 22.67
C TRP A 123 1.67 -6.98 21.68
N VAL A 124 2.13 -8.14 21.17
CA VAL A 124 1.34 -8.96 20.25
C VAL A 124 0.13 -9.54 20.97
N TRP A 125 0.23 -9.85 22.26
CA TRP A 125 -0.89 -10.31 23.07
C TRP A 125 -1.94 -9.23 23.32
N VAL A 126 -1.49 -7.98 23.49
CA VAL A 126 -2.38 -6.82 23.57
C VAL A 126 -3.10 -6.63 22.22
N ALA A 127 -2.37 -6.67 21.11
CA ALA A 127 -2.93 -6.59 19.76
C ALA A 127 -3.92 -7.74 19.49
N LEU A 128 -3.61 -8.96 19.94
CA LEU A 128 -4.48 -10.12 19.85
C LEU A 128 -5.76 -9.92 20.68
N GLY A 129 -5.65 -9.37 21.89
CA GLY A 129 -6.80 -9.05 22.74
C GLY A 129 -7.72 -7.99 22.13
N ILE A 130 -7.14 -6.91 21.58
CA ILE A 130 -7.88 -5.89 20.82
C ILE A 130 -8.59 -6.53 19.62
N MET A 131 -7.88 -7.37 18.86
CA MET A 131 -8.46 -8.06 17.71
C MET A 131 -9.60 -9.02 18.11
N ALA A 132 -9.46 -9.74 19.23
CA ALA A 132 -10.50 -10.59 19.78
C ALA A 132 -11.76 -9.78 20.15
N PHE A 133 -11.57 -8.63 20.79
CA PHE A 133 -12.66 -7.71 21.12
C PHE A 133 -13.37 -7.21 19.86
N PHE A 134 -12.63 -6.81 18.82
CA PHE A 134 -13.22 -6.42 17.54
C PHE A 134 -14.00 -7.56 16.88
N TYR A 135 -13.47 -8.80 16.89
CA TYR A 135 -14.18 -9.96 16.34
C TYR A 135 -15.48 -10.25 17.11
N LEU A 136 -15.45 -10.10 18.43
CA LEU A 136 -16.66 -10.20 19.26
C LEU A 136 -17.67 -9.10 18.89
N LEU A 137 -17.23 -7.85 18.79
CA LEU A 137 -18.07 -6.71 18.44
C LEU A 137 -18.73 -6.90 17.06
N VAL A 138 -17.96 -7.29 16.05
CA VAL A 138 -18.49 -7.57 14.69
C VAL A 138 -19.48 -8.74 14.72
N THR A 139 -19.28 -9.72 15.61
CA THR A 139 -20.23 -10.82 15.85
C THR A 139 -21.55 -10.40 16.45
N LEU A 140 -21.52 -9.40 17.33
CA LEU A 140 -22.72 -8.83 17.93
C LEU A 140 -23.45 -7.90 16.95
N LEU A 141 -22.72 -7.10 16.17
CA LEU A 141 -23.31 -6.15 15.22
C LEU A 141 -23.86 -6.83 13.95
N PHE A 142 -23.18 -7.86 13.44
CA PHE A 142 -23.51 -8.50 12.16
C PHE A 142 -23.64 -10.03 12.26
N PRO A 143 -24.48 -10.57 13.17
CA PRO A 143 -24.59 -12.01 13.40
C PRO A 143 -25.08 -12.77 12.16
N GLY A 144 -25.95 -12.17 11.35
CA GLY A 144 -26.44 -12.75 10.09
C GLY A 144 -25.33 -12.94 9.06
N ALA A 145 -24.51 -11.92 8.84
CA ALA A 145 -23.40 -11.96 7.88
C ALA A 145 -22.35 -13.02 8.27
N ILE A 146 -22.05 -13.14 9.58
CA ILE A 146 -21.10 -14.14 10.07
C ILE A 146 -21.63 -15.56 9.94
N ARG A 147 -22.93 -15.77 10.23
CA ARG A 147 -23.57 -17.07 10.00
C ARG A 147 -23.52 -17.46 8.53
N ALA A 148 -23.78 -16.53 7.63
CA ALA A 148 -23.70 -16.74 6.18
C ALA A 148 -22.27 -17.07 5.72
N CYS A 149 -21.26 -16.40 6.28
CA CYS A 149 -19.85 -16.72 5.98
C CYS A 149 -19.46 -18.12 6.50
N ALA A 150 -19.87 -18.47 7.73
CA ALA A 150 -19.59 -19.77 8.31
C ALA A 150 -20.24 -20.91 7.50
N THR A 151 -21.50 -20.74 7.07
CA THR A 151 -22.21 -21.72 6.23
C THR A 151 -21.64 -21.80 4.82
N ALA A 152 -21.15 -20.68 4.26
CA ALA A 152 -20.47 -20.68 2.96
C ALA A 152 -19.20 -21.55 2.99
N VAL A 153 -18.41 -21.45 4.06
CA VAL A 153 -17.21 -22.29 4.25
C VAL A 153 -17.60 -23.77 4.45
N GLU A 154 -18.62 -24.04 5.25
CA GLU A 154 -19.07 -25.41 5.54
C GLU A 154 -19.59 -26.13 4.30
N ASN A 155 -20.38 -25.44 3.48
CA ASN A 155 -21.00 -26.04 2.29
C ASN A 155 -20.05 -26.12 1.09
N ARG A 156 -19.12 -25.16 0.95
CA ARG A 156 -18.24 -25.04 -0.23
C ARG A 156 -16.82 -24.61 0.14
N PRO A 157 -16.05 -25.45 0.86
CA PRO A 157 -14.72 -25.07 1.37
C PRO A 157 -13.69 -24.81 0.26
N ALA A 158 -13.72 -25.59 -0.82
CA ALA A 158 -12.82 -25.39 -1.96
C ALA A 158 -13.15 -24.10 -2.72
N SER A 159 -14.44 -23.85 -2.99
CA SER A 159 -14.86 -22.64 -3.71
C SER A 159 -14.56 -21.36 -2.92
N THR A 160 -14.76 -21.37 -1.59
CA THR A 160 -14.39 -20.22 -0.74
C THR A 160 -12.88 -19.99 -0.75
N LEU A 161 -12.05 -21.04 -0.76
CA LEU A 161 -10.59 -20.87 -0.87
C LEU A 161 -10.17 -20.27 -2.22
N LEU A 162 -10.64 -20.88 -3.32
CA LEU A 162 -10.31 -20.44 -4.68
C LEU A 162 -10.78 -19.01 -4.93
N LEU A 163 -12.01 -18.67 -4.50
CA LEU A 163 -12.56 -17.34 -4.70
C LEU A 163 -11.86 -16.30 -3.82
N GLY A 164 -11.39 -16.69 -2.64
CA GLY A 164 -10.54 -15.85 -1.79
C GLY A 164 -9.18 -15.57 -2.43
N LEU A 165 -8.53 -16.59 -3.00
CA LEU A 165 -7.30 -16.43 -3.76
C LEU A 165 -7.50 -15.54 -5.00
N LEU A 166 -8.56 -15.81 -5.76
CA LEU A 166 -8.93 -15.01 -6.94
C LEU A 166 -9.19 -13.56 -6.55
N ALA A 167 -9.99 -13.30 -5.52
CA ALA A 167 -10.27 -11.95 -5.05
C ALA A 167 -8.99 -11.24 -4.59
N LYS A 168 -8.09 -11.94 -3.89
CA LYS A 168 -6.81 -11.37 -3.45
C LYS A 168 -5.88 -11.01 -4.62
N LEU A 169 -6.00 -11.69 -5.76
CA LEU A 169 -5.29 -11.38 -7.00
C LEU A 169 -5.98 -10.28 -7.82
N LEU A 170 -7.32 -10.25 -7.87
CA LEU A 170 -8.10 -9.29 -8.67
C LEU A 170 -8.21 -7.91 -8.00
N VAL A 171 -8.29 -7.83 -6.68
CA VAL A 171 -8.39 -6.55 -5.96
C VAL A 171 -7.25 -5.57 -6.32
N PRO A 172 -5.97 -5.95 -6.30
CA PRO A 172 -4.90 -5.02 -6.70
C PRO A 172 -5.00 -4.60 -8.17
N PHE A 173 -5.44 -5.51 -9.05
CA PHE A 173 -5.68 -5.18 -10.45
C PHE A 173 -6.87 -4.20 -10.62
N GLY A 174 -7.95 -4.37 -9.85
CA GLY A 174 -9.07 -3.43 -9.81
C GLY A 174 -8.65 -2.05 -9.29
N ILE A 175 -7.83 -2.01 -8.23
CA ILE A 175 -7.24 -0.77 -7.71
C ILE A 175 -6.37 -0.10 -8.78
N PHE A 176 -5.57 -0.88 -9.51
CA PHE A 176 -4.75 -0.39 -10.62
C PHE A 176 -5.59 0.27 -11.71
N LEU A 177 -6.67 -0.38 -12.16
CA LEU A 177 -7.58 0.17 -13.16
C LEU A 177 -8.28 1.44 -12.65
N LEU A 178 -8.75 1.44 -11.39
CA LEU A 178 -9.34 2.62 -10.76
C LEU A 178 -8.34 3.78 -10.72
N ALA A 179 -7.10 3.53 -10.31
CA ALA A 179 -6.06 4.53 -10.24
C ALA A 179 -5.76 5.14 -11.61
N LEU A 180 -5.78 4.33 -12.68
CA LEU A 180 -5.54 4.81 -14.05
C LEU A 180 -6.61 5.81 -14.53
N THR A 181 -7.85 5.70 -14.06
CA THR A 181 -8.93 6.62 -14.46
C THR A 181 -8.82 8.02 -13.85
N GLY A 182 -7.87 8.27 -12.94
CA GLY A 182 -7.72 9.54 -12.22
C GLY A 182 -8.83 9.81 -11.20
N LEU A 183 -10.10 9.78 -11.64
CA LEU A 183 -11.29 9.88 -10.78
C LEU A 183 -11.43 8.69 -9.84
N GLY A 184 -11.06 7.49 -10.30
CA GLY A 184 -11.13 6.27 -9.50
C GLY A 184 -10.20 6.30 -8.27
N LEU A 185 -9.23 7.21 -8.19
CA LEU A 185 -8.38 7.40 -7.01
C LEU A 185 -9.20 7.75 -5.76
N LEU A 186 -10.29 8.51 -5.90
CA LEU A 186 -11.19 8.82 -4.78
C LEU A 186 -11.95 7.56 -4.30
N LEU A 187 -12.15 6.59 -5.20
CA LEU A 187 -12.90 5.37 -4.93
C LEU A 187 -12.01 4.25 -4.36
N VAL A 188 -10.68 4.31 -4.56
CA VAL A 188 -9.70 3.38 -3.98
C VAL A 188 -9.83 3.23 -2.46
N PRO A 189 -9.84 4.31 -1.62
CA PRO A 189 -9.96 4.15 -0.17
C PRO A 189 -11.28 3.49 0.24
N ILE A 190 -12.37 3.77 -0.47
CA ILE A 190 -13.68 3.15 -0.23
C ILE A 190 -13.63 1.66 -0.57
N LEU A 191 -13.07 1.31 -1.73
CA LEU A 191 -12.88 -0.08 -2.14
C LEU A 191 -12.03 -0.85 -1.13
N LEU A 192 -10.91 -0.27 -0.67
CA LEU A 192 -10.04 -0.88 0.34
C LEU A 192 -10.79 -1.09 1.66
N LEU A 193 -11.60 -0.11 2.09
CA LEU A 193 -12.42 -0.25 3.29
C LEU A 193 -13.45 -1.38 3.17
N VAL A 194 -14.14 -1.48 2.02
CA VAL A 194 -15.11 -2.56 1.77
C VAL A 194 -14.42 -3.92 1.78
N VAL A 195 -13.28 -4.07 1.08
CA VAL A 195 -12.51 -5.32 1.06
C VAL A 195 -12.00 -5.68 2.45
N LEU A 196 -11.55 -4.69 3.24
CA LEU A 196 -11.10 -4.89 4.61
C LEU A 196 -12.23 -5.38 5.52
N LEU A 197 -13.40 -4.73 5.46
CA LEU A 197 -14.57 -5.12 6.25
C LEU A 197 -15.11 -6.50 5.83
N ALA A 198 -15.17 -6.78 4.53
CA ALA A 198 -15.56 -8.09 4.02
C ALA A 198 -14.58 -9.18 4.50
N GLY A 199 -13.27 -8.95 4.37
CA GLY A 199 -12.24 -9.86 4.86
C GLY A 199 -12.30 -10.09 6.37
N LEU A 200 -12.62 -9.04 7.14
CA LEU A 200 -12.82 -9.12 8.59
C LEU A 200 -14.01 -10.02 8.93
N VAL A 201 -15.18 -9.76 8.34
CA VAL A 201 -16.41 -10.53 8.57
C VAL A 201 -16.23 -11.99 8.17
N GLY A 202 -15.66 -12.26 6.99
CA GLY A 202 -15.44 -13.62 6.54
C GLY A 202 -14.38 -14.36 7.35
N LYS A 203 -13.35 -13.66 7.89
CA LYS A 203 -12.39 -14.26 8.83
C LYS A 203 -13.06 -14.66 10.15
N VAL A 204 -13.96 -13.84 10.67
CA VAL A 204 -14.78 -14.17 11.85
C VAL A 204 -15.70 -15.37 11.55
N GLY A 205 -16.34 -15.40 10.37
CA GLY A 205 -17.13 -16.55 9.92
C GLY A 205 -16.33 -17.85 9.84
N PHE A 206 -15.09 -17.77 9.34
CA PHE A 206 -14.17 -18.91 9.31
C PHE A 206 -13.79 -19.40 10.72
N LEU A 207 -13.53 -18.50 11.67
CA LEU A 207 -13.26 -18.86 13.06
C LEU A 207 -14.48 -19.55 13.70
N VAL A 208 -15.69 -19.05 13.46
CA VAL A 208 -16.93 -19.70 13.92
C VAL A 208 -17.06 -21.11 13.34
N TYR A 209 -16.80 -21.29 12.03
CA TYR A 209 -16.79 -22.61 11.40
C TYR A 209 -15.80 -23.56 12.10
N LEU A 210 -14.58 -23.10 12.35
CA LEU A 210 -13.56 -23.90 13.01
C LEU A 210 -13.95 -24.28 14.45
N GLY A 211 -14.58 -23.36 15.18
CA GLY A 211 -15.12 -23.65 16.51
C GLY A 211 -16.28 -24.64 16.46
N ARG A 212 -17.17 -24.54 15.47
CA ARG A 212 -18.25 -25.54 15.27
C ARG A 212 -17.69 -26.92 14.99
N LEU A 213 -16.63 -27.03 14.19
CA LEU A 213 -15.96 -28.28 13.87
C LEU A 213 -15.49 -29.03 15.13
N LEU A 214 -14.94 -28.29 16.10
CA LEU A 214 -14.49 -28.83 17.39
C LEU A 214 -15.65 -29.22 18.33
N VAL A 215 -16.78 -28.52 18.21
CA VAL A 215 -17.92 -28.65 19.15
C VAL A 215 -19.09 -29.43 18.53
N ARG A 216 -18.87 -30.12 17.39
CA ARG A 216 -19.92 -30.85 16.63
C ARG A 216 -20.81 -31.76 17.49
N GLY A 217 -20.26 -32.39 18.54
CA GLY A 217 -21.03 -33.25 19.45
C GLY A 217 -21.96 -32.52 20.44
N ASN A 218 -21.81 -31.20 20.59
CA ASN A 218 -22.55 -30.39 21.56
C ASN A 218 -23.07 -29.07 20.96
N ALA A 219 -23.24 -29.03 19.63
CA ALA A 219 -23.51 -27.82 18.86
C ALA A 219 -24.81 -27.09 19.27
N GLN A 220 -25.78 -27.80 19.86
CA GLN A 220 -26.99 -27.17 20.41
C GLN A 220 -26.75 -26.36 21.70
N ARG A 221 -25.67 -26.65 22.44
CA ARG A 221 -25.34 -25.93 23.68
C ARG A 221 -24.50 -24.67 23.43
N PHE A 222 -23.80 -24.58 22.31
CA PHE A 222 -22.87 -23.48 22.06
C PHE A 222 -23.51 -22.39 21.20
N SER A 223 -23.64 -21.20 21.78
CA SER A 223 -24.04 -19.99 21.06
C SER A 223 -23.01 -19.60 19.98
N LEU A 224 -23.41 -18.72 19.06
CA LEU A 224 -22.52 -18.17 18.02
C LEU A 224 -21.19 -17.64 18.60
N LEU A 225 -21.28 -17.00 19.77
CA LEU A 225 -20.13 -16.47 20.50
C LEU A 225 -19.25 -17.60 21.06
N GLY A 226 -19.86 -18.66 21.61
CA GLY A 226 -19.13 -19.83 22.08
C GLY A 226 -18.31 -20.48 20.96
N SER A 227 -18.90 -20.64 19.77
CA SER A 227 -18.15 -21.13 18.60
C SER A 227 -17.02 -20.20 18.19
N LEU A 228 -17.23 -18.88 18.20
CA LEU A 228 -16.17 -17.91 17.91
C LEU A 228 -15.01 -18.05 18.90
N LEU A 229 -15.28 -18.09 20.20
CA LEU A 229 -14.26 -18.18 21.24
C LEU A 229 -13.43 -19.47 21.12
N VAL A 230 -14.09 -20.60 20.87
CA VAL A 230 -13.39 -21.89 20.66
C VAL A 230 -12.52 -21.84 19.40
N GLY A 231 -13.05 -21.33 18.29
CA GLY A 231 -12.28 -21.19 17.05
C GLY A 231 -11.11 -20.22 17.17
N PHE A 232 -11.30 -19.10 17.88
CA PHE A 232 -10.27 -18.12 18.16
C PHE A 232 -9.16 -18.68 19.06
N ALA A 233 -9.53 -19.43 20.11
CA ALA A 233 -8.58 -20.12 20.97
C ALA A 233 -7.75 -21.15 20.17
N LEU A 234 -8.40 -21.96 19.33
CA LEU A 234 -7.68 -22.91 18.46
C LEU A 234 -6.70 -22.20 17.53
N MET A 235 -7.13 -21.11 16.86
CA MET A 235 -6.22 -20.37 15.97
C MET A 235 -5.07 -19.72 16.71
N THR A 236 -5.31 -19.22 17.91
CA THR A 236 -4.26 -18.65 18.76
C THR A 236 -3.19 -19.70 19.10
N LEU A 237 -3.61 -20.91 19.46
CA LEU A 237 -2.70 -22.03 19.70
C LEU A 237 -1.92 -22.39 18.44
N LEU A 238 -2.59 -22.42 17.29
CA LEU A 238 -1.97 -22.74 16.02
C LEU A 238 -0.91 -21.71 15.60
N TYR A 239 -1.15 -20.42 15.89
CA TYR A 239 -0.20 -19.32 15.62
C TYR A 239 1.07 -19.34 16.47
N LEU A 240 1.13 -20.12 17.56
CA LEU A 240 2.34 -20.28 18.38
C LEU A 240 3.35 -21.27 17.77
N VAL A 241 2.87 -22.19 16.93
CA VAL A 241 3.67 -23.28 16.37
C VAL A 241 4.42 -22.78 15.12
N PRO A 242 5.76 -22.91 15.04
CA PRO A 242 6.53 -22.60 13.83
C PRO A 242 5.98 -23.32 12.59
N LEU A 243 6.01 -22.65 11.43
CA LEU A 243 5.54 -23.12 10.12
C LEU A 243 4.02 -23.35 10.05
N VAL A 244 3.45 -24.11 10.98
CA VAL A 244 2.01 -24.35 11.09
C VAL A 244 1.26 -23.05 11.34
N GLY A 245 1.79 -22.18 12.20
CA GLY A 245 1.22 -20.87 12.47
C GLY A 245 1.23 -19.95 11.25
N LEU A 246 2.32 -19.95 10.46
CA LEU A 246 2.39 -19.20 9.21
C LEU A 246 1.38 -19.75 8.19
N LEU A 247 1.32 -21.07 8.01
CA LEU A 247 0.37 -21.70 7.10
C LEU A 247 -1.06 -21.36 7.51
N ALA A 248 -1.39 -21.49 8.79
CA ALA A 248 -2.69 -21.12 9.35
C ALA A 248 -3.01 -19.65 9.10
N PHE A 249 -2.03 -18.74 9.25
CA PHE A 249 -2.22 -17.32 8.99
C PHE A 249 -2.53 -17.03 7.52
N VAL A 250 -1.78 -17.65 6.59
CA VAL A 250 -1.98 -17.51 5.15
C VAL A 250 -3.34 -18.07 4.74
N VAL A 251 -3.66 -19.30 5.16
CA VAL A 251 -4.93 -19.98 4.84
C VAL A 251 -6.12 -19.19 5.40
N THR A 252 -6.04 -18.74 6.64
CA THR A 252 -7.10 -17.93 7.25
C THR A 252 -7.30 -16.61 6.52
N GLY A 253 -6.21 -15.98 6.03
CA GLY A 253 -6.29 -14.77 5.23
C GLY A 253 -6.99 -14.98 3.88
N LEU A 254 -6.72 -16.12 3.22
CA LEU A 254 -7.37 -16.47 1.94
C LEU A 254 -8.86 -16.78 2.14
N TRP A 255 -9.20 -17.61 3.14
CA TRP A 255 -10.58 -17.97 3.43
C TRP A 255 -11.41 -16.80 3.94
N GLY A 256 -10.81 -15.86 4.67
CA GLY A 256 -11.52 -14.69 5.18
C GLY A 256 -12.18 -13.87 4.08
N LEU A 257 -11.46 -13.56 3.00
CA LEU A 257 -12.05 -12.81 1.87
C LEU A 257 -13.01 -13.68 1.06
N GLY A 258 -12.65 -14.94 0.80
CA GLY A 258 -13.45 -15.83 -0.04
C GLY A 258 -14.79 -16.24 0.57
N ALA A 259 -14.87 -16.43 1.89
CA ALA A 259 -16.12 -16.68 2.60
C ALA A 259 -17.08 -15.50 2.45
N ALA A 260 -16.58 -14.27 2.56
CA ALA A 260 -17.39 -13.06 2.40
C ALA A 260 -17.91 -12.90 0.96
N VAL A 261 -17.08 -13.16 -0.06
CA VAL A 261 -17.50 -13.09 -1.46
C VAL A 261 -18.58 -14.14 -1.77
N VAL A 262 -18.41 -15.39 -1.32
CA VAL A 262 -19.42 -16.44 -1.54
C VAL A 262 -20.73 -16.10 -0.82
N ALA A 263 -20.66 -15.61 0.41
CA ALA A 263 -21.84 -15.21 1.17
C ALA A 263 -22.61 -14.06 0.48
N LEU A 264 -21.88 -13.06 -0.03
CA LEU A 264 -22.46 -11.94 -0.78
C LEU A 264 -23.16 -12.41 -2.07
N LEU A 265 -22.48 -13.24 -2.87
CA LEU A 265 -23.06 -13.80 -4.10
C LEU A 265 -24.28 -14.69 -3.82
N GLY A 266 -24.28 -15.40 -2.70
CA GLY A 266 -25.43 -16.16 -2.22
C GLY A 266 -26.62 -15.28 -1.90
N GLY A 267 -26.40 -14.16 -1.20
CA GLY A 267 -27.44 -13.17 -0.89
C GLY A 267 -28.05 -12.56 -2.16
N LEU A 268 -27.22 -12.11 -3.09
CA LEU A 268 -27.68 -11.53 -4.37
C LEU A 268 -28.53 -12.52 -5.19
N ARG A 269 -28.16 -13.80 -5.22
CA ARG A 269 -28.95 -14.83 -5.93
C ARG A 269 -30.33 -15.07 -5.33
N GLN A 270 -30.43 -15.00 -3.99
CA GLN A 270 -31.72 -15.13 -3.30
C GLN A 270 -32.64 -13.95 -3.57
N GLU A 271 -32.08 -12.75 -3.74
CA GLU A 271 -32.84 -11.54 -4.08
C GLU A 271 -33.33 -11.55 -5.55
N ILE A 272 -32.52 -12.06 -6.48
CA ILE A 272 -32.88 -12.21 -7.91
C ILE A 272 -33.90 -13.34 -8.14
N THR A 273 -33.98 -14.33 -7.24
CA THR A 273 -34.90 -15.46 -7.33
C THR A 273 -35.94 -15.37 -6.20
N PRO A 274 -36.88 -14.40 -6.23
CA PRO A 274 -37.97 -14.40 -5.27
C PRO A 274 -38.72 -15.73 -5.39
N HIS A 275 -39.12 -16.28 -4.25
CA HIS A 275 -39.84 -17.55 -4.16
C HIS A 275 -40.94 -17.63 -5.24
N SER A 276 -40.80 -18.58 -6.15
CA SER A 276 -41.94 -19.08 -6.93
C SER A 276 -42.89 -19.77 -5.95
N THR A 277 -43.66 -18.99 -5.21
CA THR A 277 -44.79 -19.49 -4.42
C THR A 277 -45.95 -19.76 -5.37
N THR A 278 -45.74 -20.72 -6.27
CA THR A 278 -46.76 -21.44 -7.03
C THR A 278 -46.18 -22.81 -7.37
N GLY A 279 -46.09 -23.67 -6.35
CA GLY A 279 -46.06 -25.11 -6.61
C GLY A 279 -47.35 -25.50 -7.35
N PRO A 280 -47.33 -26.55 -8.20
CA PRO A 280 -48.53 -27.00 -8.90
C PRO A 280 -49.60 -27.33 -7.86
N LEU A 281 -50.78 -26.71 -8.00
CA LEU A 281 -51.96 -26.96 -7.16
C LEU A 281 -52.20 -28.47 -7.07
N GLN A 282 -52.02 -29.05 -5.89
CA GLN A 282 -52.55 -30.38 -5.59
C GLN A 282 -54.08 -30.30 -5.71
N PRO A 283 -54.73 -31.17 -6.50
CA PRO A 283 -56.19 -31.25 -6.52
C PRO A 283 -56.64 -31.98 -5.24
N GLY A 284 -57.16 -31.24 -4.26
CA GLY A 284 -57.65 -31.85 -3.03
C GLY A 284 -58.43 -30.91 -2.11
N SER A 285 -59.64 -31.34 -1.76
CA SER A 285 -60.56 -30.85 -0.72
C SER A 285 -61.38 -29.57 -1.01
N THR A 286 -62.59 -29.81 -1.51
CA THR A 286 -63.74 -28.92 -1.44
C THR A 286 -64.07 -28.54 0.01
N PRO A 287 -64.26 -27.24 0.34
CA PRO A 287 -64.88 -26.83 1.59
C PRO A 287 -66.40 -27.12 1.57
N PRO A 288 -67.05 -27.38 2.72
CA PRO A 288 -68.50 -27.57 2.76
C PRO A 288 -69.22 -26.27 2.39
N MET A 289 -70.17 -26.39 1.45
CA MET A 289 -71.02 -25.29 0.98
C MET A 289 -71.86 -24.72 2.12
N SER A 290 -71.64 -23.45 2.46
CA SER A 290 -72.64 -22.59 3.10
C SER A 290 -73.55 -22.00 2.02
N GLY A 291 -74.86 -22.08 2.23
CA GLY A 291 -75.92 -21.77 1.25
C GLY A 291 -75.99 -20.31 0.75
N PRO A 292 -76.91 -20.02 -0.19
CA PRO A 292 -76.89 -18.81 -1.00
C PRO A 292 -77.35 -17.58 -0.21
N GLN A 293 -76.49 -16.55 -0.17
CA GLN A 293 -76.82 -15.21 0.31
C GLN A 293 -77.09 -14.27 -0.89
N PRO A 294 -78.06 -13.34 -0.81
CA PRO A 294 -78.52 -12.54 -1.94
C PRO A 294 -77.54 -11.41 -2.29
N VAL A 295 -77.35 -11.18 -3.59
CA VAL A 295 -76.52 -10.12 -4.18
C VAL A 295 -77.23 -8.77 -4.12
N PRO A 296 -76.61 -7.68 -3.61
CA PRO A 296 -77.08 -6.33 -3.85
C PRO A 296 -76.51 -5.74 -5.17
N PRO A 297 -77.29 -4.92 -5.90
CA PRO A 297 -76.95 -4.49 -7.26
C PRO A 297 -75.88 -3.39 -7.33
N MET A 298 -75.08 -3.42 -8.39
CA MET A 298 -74.08 -2.41 -8.74
C MET A 298 -74.72 -1.14 -9.31
N PRO A 299 -74.18 0.07 -9.05
CA PRO A 299 -74.51 1.26 -9.81
C PRO A 299 -73.71 1.30 -11.12
N VAL A 300 -74.44 1.41 -12.23
CA VAL A 300 -73.96 1.59 -13.60
C VAL A 300 -73.53 3.05 -13.79
N GLN A 301 -72.30 3.31 -14.22
CA GLN A 301 -71.90 4.64 -14.71
C GLN A 301 -71.76 4.60 -16.24
N PRO A 302 -72.37 5.55 -16.98
CA PRO A 302 -72.41 5.52 -18.44
C PRO A 302 -71.11 6.03 -19.08
N LEU A 303 -70.76 5.39 -20.21
CA LEU A 303 -69.78 5.88 -21.17
C LEU A 303 -70.21 7.25 -21.71
N SER A 304 -69.31 8.24 -21.64
CA SER A 304 -69.42 9.46 -22.43
C SER A 304 -68.55 9.36 -23.68
N SER A 305 -69.23 9.21 -24.81
CA SER A 305 -68.76 9.40 -26.17
C SER A 305 -68.79 10.88 -26.57
N VAL A 306 -67.70 11.44 -27.11
CA VAL A 306 -67.75 12.59 -28.03
C VAL A 306 -66.58 12.51 -29.02
N ALA A 307 -66.91 12.62 -30.31
CA ALA A 307 -66.01 12.77 -31.46
C ALA A 307 -66.18 14.20 -32.07
N PRO A 308 -65.71 14.52 -33.29
CA PRO A 308 -64.50 15.31 -33.57
C PRO A 308 -64.78 16.69 -34.25
N ALA A 309 -63.82 17.62 -34.19
CA ALA A 309 -63.60 18.77 -35.11
C ALA A 309 -62.43 19.61 -34.55
N GLY A 310 -61.56 20.31 -35.26
CA GLY A 310 -61.38 20.62 -36.68
C GLY A 310 -60.30 21.73 -36.76
N VAL A 311 -59.32 21.54 -37.66
CA VAL A 311 -58.63 22.53 -38.52
C VAL A 311 -58.26 23.93 -37.95
N GLN A 312 -56.95 24.28 -37.90
CA GLN A 312 -56.29 25.27 -38.79
C GLN A 312 -54.79 25.47 -38.48
N ARG A 313 -53.96 25.54 -39.55
CA ARG A 313 -52.56 26.04 -39.57
C ARG A 313 -52.54 27.59 -39.61
N PRO A 314 -51.41 28.26 -39.34
CA PRO A 314 -50.44 28.56 -40.41
C PRO A 314 -48.96 28.31 -40.05
N THR A 315 -48.18 28.08 -41.11
CA THR A 315 -46.71 27.96 -41.22
C THR A 315 -46.11 29.32 -41.70
N PRO A 316 -44.83 29.42 -42.10
CA PRO A 316 -43.58 29.61 -41.34
C PRO A 316 -42.94 31.01 -41.58
N GLU A 317 -41.84 31.35 -40.89
CA GLU A 317 -40.93 32.39 -41.39
C GLU A 317 -39.49 31.89 -41.55
N PHE A 318 -38.95 32.24 -42.72
CA PHE A 318 -37.62 31.97 -43.25
C PHE A 318 -36.63 33.06 -42.81
N GLY A 319 -35.37 32.68 -42.60
CA GLY A 319 -34.24 33.59 -42.54
C GLY A 319 -33.00 32.93 -43.16
N THR A 320 -32.68 33.31 -44.39
CA THR A 320 -31.66 32.74 -45.28
C THR A 320 -30.28 33.40 -45.15
N LEU A 321 -29.25 32.55 -45.28
CA LEU A 321 -27.96 32.66 -46.00
C LEU A 321 -27.13 33.96 -46.01
N GLY A 322 -25.83 33.77 -45.73
CA GLY A 322 -24.74 34.62 -46.23
C GLY A 322 -23.37 33.97 -45.99
N THR A 323 -22.78 33.38 -47.03
CA THR A 323 -21.42 32.83 -47.15
C THR A 323 -20.37 33.93 -47.46
N PRO A 324 -19.05 33.64 -47.36
CA PRO A 324 -17.96 34.63 -47.26
C PRO A 324 -17.32 35.00 -48.61
N PRO A 325 -16.29 35.89 -48.61
CA PRO A 325 -15.22 35.75 -49.61
C PRO A 325 -13.80 35.84 -49.05
N ASP A 326 -12.92 35.16 -49.79
CA ASP A 326 -11.44 35.17 -49.76
C ASP A 326 -10.82 36.56 -49.95
N ILE A 327 -9.62 36.76 -49.36
CA ILE A 327 -8.60 37.65 -49.94
C ILE A 327 -7.21 37.00 -49.81
N ALA A 328 -6.55 36.91 -50.96
CA ALA A 328 -5.21 36.41 -51.18
C ALA A 328 -4.10 37.43 -50.86
N GLY A 329 -2.95 36.89 -50.43
CA GLY A 329 -1.60 37.22 -50.92
C GLY A 329 -1.00 38.61 -50.67
N VAL A 330 0.10 38.66 -49.88
CA VAL A 330 1.23 39.61 -50.10
C VAL A 330 2.56 38.99 -49.61
N VAL A 331 3.53 38.90 -50.54
CA VAL A 331 5.01 38.84 -50.41
C VAL A 331 5.50 40.21 -50.97
N PRO A 332 6.57 40.93 -50.53
CA PRO A 332 8.02 40.58 -50.65
C PRO A 332 8.96 41.38 -49.68
N PRO A 333 10.26 41.69 -49.95
CA PRO A 333 11.32 41.01 -50.74
C PRO A 333 12.61 40.72 -49.93
N SER A 334 13.46 39.89 -50.54
CA SER A 334 14.89 39.71 -50.28
C SER A 334 15.77 40.86 -50.83
N GLY A 335 16.91 41.13 -50.18
CA GLY A 335 18.00 42.03 -50.63
C GLY A 335 19.38 41.60 -50.08
N PRO A 336 20.50 42.05 -50.66
CA PRO A 336 21.60 41.18 -51.14
C PRO A 336 22.92 41.24 -50.33
N GLY A 337 23.83 40.28 -50.55
CA GLY A 337 25.28 40.48 -50.36
C GLY A 337 26.09 39.33 -49.73
N GLN A 338 26.66 38.45 -50.56
CA GLN A 338 27.87 37.63 -50.29
C GLN A 338 29.12 38.54 -50.14
N PRO A 339 30.31 38.12 -49.60
CA PRO A 339 31.04 36.89 -50.01
C PRO A 339 31.94 36.21 -48.95
N GLY A 340 32.50 35.04 -49.29
CA GLY A 340 33.76 34.58 -48.69
C GLY A 340 33.80 33.10 -48.32
N ALA A 341 33.94 32.23 -49.33
CA ALA A 341 34.42 30.87 -49.11
C ALA A 341 35.92 30.92 -48.75
N ALA A 342 36.24 30.52 -47.53
CA ALA A 342 37.59 30.10 -47.14
C ALA A 342 37.52 28.66 -46.67
N SER A 343 38.06 27.79 -47.53
CA SER A 343 38.35 26.38 -47.30
C SER A 343 39.17 26.18 -46.02
N ALA A 344 38.57 25.55 -45.01
CA ALA A 344 39.28 24.99 -43.86
C ALA A 344 39.11 23.46 -43.88
N THR A 345 40.26 22.79 -43.91
CA THR A 345 40.54 21.35 -43.87
C THR A 345 39.60 20.58 -42.94
N PRO A 346 39.15 19.35 -43.28
CA PRO A 346 38.32 18.56 -42.39
C PRO A 346 39.14 18.17 -41.15
N ALA A 347 38.88 18.87 -40.04
CA ALA A 347 39.33 18.43 -38.73
C ALA A 347 38.61 17.11 -38.43
N THR A 348 39.40 16.07 -38.14
CA THR A 348 38.94 14.80 -37.61
C THR A 348 37.94 15.08 -36.49
N PRO A 349 36.73 14.49 -36.48
CA PRO A 349 35.80 14.71 -35.39
C PRO A 349 36.47 14.16 -34.13
N VAL A 350 36.95 15.07 -33.28
CA VAL A 350 37.20 14.75 -31.89
C VAL A 350 35.87 14.22 -31.38
N GLN A 351 35.80 12.92 -31.10
CA GLN A 351 34.71 12.36 -30.34
C GLN A 351 34.76 13.00 -28.96
N THR A 352 34.17 14.17 -28.82
CA THR A 352 33.80 14.73 -27.54
C THR A 352 32.77 13.77 -26.98
N GLN A 353 33.22 12.89 -26.08
CA GLN A 353 32.29 12.32 -25.11
C GLN A 353 31.45 13.49 -24.58
N PRO A 354 30.12 13.39 -24.59
CA PRO A 354 29.30 14.47 -24.08
C PRO A 354 29.76 14.78 -22.66
N PRO A 355 29.89 16.06 -22.28
CA PRO A 355 30.27 16.41 -20.91
C PRO A 355 29.34 15.66 -19.96
N ARG A 356 29.90 14.95 -18.97
CA ARG A 356 29.12 14.38 -17.87
C ARG A 356 28.53 15.54 -17.07
N TYR A 357 27.43 16.12 -17.56
CA TYR A 357 26.51 16.84 -16.69
C TYR A 357 26.15 15.85 -15.58
N GLY A 358 26.32 16.25 -14.32
CA GLY A 358 25.91 15.41 -13.21
C GLY A 358 24.47 14.98 -13.46
N GLU A 359 24.14 13.70 -13.29
CA GLU A 359 22.82 13.16 -13.67
C GLU A 359 21.65 13.91 -13.01
N TRP A 360 21.93 14.65 -11.94
CA TRP A 360 21.05 15.62 -11.30
C TRP A 360 20.72 16.85 -12.16
N ALA A 361 21.30 17.07 -13.33
CA ALA A 361 20.92 18.14 -14.26
C ALA A 361 19.82 17.69 -15.26
N LEU A 362 19.48 16.40 -15.27
CA LEU A 362 18.45 15.85 -16.15
C LEU A 362 17.04 16.35 -15.75
N PRO A 363 16.09 16.41 -16.72
CA PRO A 363 14.73 16.86 -16.47
C PRO A 363 14.06 16.09 -15.33
N ARG A 364 13.50 16.84 -14.37
CA ARG A 364 12.83 16.29 -13.19
C ARG A 364 11.55 15.56 -13.58
N ALA A 365 11.37 14.37 -13.03
CA ALA A 365 10.15 13.59 -13.22
C ALA A 365 8.97 14.21 -12.44
N GLY A 366 7.83 14.34 -13.12
CA GLY A 366 6.61 14.90 -12.54
C GLY A 366 5.87 13.93 -11.62
N LEU A 367 4.86 14.42 -10.91
CA LEU A 367 4.01 13.61 -10.03
C LEU A 367 3.40 12.41 -10.78
N GLY A 368 2.83 12.63 -11.97
CA GLY A 368 2.17 11.57 -12.74
C GLY A 368 3.09 10.42 -13.16
N GLU A 369 4.32 10.71 -13.58
CA GLU A 369 5.30 9.69 -13.98
C GLU A 369 5.79 8.89 -12.78
N ARG A 370 6.06 9.58 -11.66
CA ARG A 370 6.43 8.93 -10.41
C ARG A 370 5.30 8.07 -9.86
N PHE A 371 4.05 8.54 -9.99
CA PHE A 371 2.87 7.78 -9.59
C PHE A 371 2.70 6.53 -10.45
N ALA A 372 2.84 6.63 -11.77
CA ALA A 372 2.78 5.49 -12.67
C ALA A 372 3.89 4.45 -12.37
N ALA A 373 5.11 4.90 -12.06
CA ALA A 373 6.20 3.99 -11.63
C ALA A 373 5.87 3.32 -10.30
N ALA A 374 5.43 4.10 -9.31
CA ALA A 374 5.05 3.62 -8.00
C ALA A 374 3.87 2.64 -8.07
N LEU A 375 2.96 2.80 -9.03
CA LEU A 375 1.83 1.91 -9.23
C LEU A 375 2.29 0.53 -9.76
N ILE A 376 3.23 0.50 -10.69
CA ILE A 376 3.85 -0.75 -11.16
C ILE A 376 4.57 -1.45 -9.99
N ASP A 377 5.34 -0.69 -9.21
CA ASP A 377 6.03 -1.21 -8.03
C ASP A 377 5.04 -1.72 -6.97
N ALA A 378 3.92 -1.02 -6.78
CA ALA A 378 2.87 -1.41 -5.84
C ALA A 378 2.22 -2.73 -6.24
N VAL A 379 1.95 -2.95 -7.53
CA VAL A 379 1.42 -4.25 -8.01
C VAL A 379 2.40 -5.37 -7.71
N ILE A 380 3.70 -5.17 -7.99
CA ILE A 380 4.75 -6.17 -7.73
C ILE A 380 4.83 -6.47 -6.23
N VAL A 381 4.90 -5.43 -5.39
CA VAL A 381 5.00 -5.56 -3.94
C VAL A 381 3.74 -6.21 -3.37
N VAL A 382 2.54 -5.79 -3.78
CA VAL A 382 1.28 -6.37 -3.29
C VAL A 382 1.13 -7.82 -3.75
N LEU A 383 1.55 -8.18 -4.96
CA LEU A 383 1.58 -9.57 -5.41
C LEU A 383 2.54 -10.42 -4.56
N LEU A 384 3.75 -9.90 -4.29
CA LEU A 384 4.70 -10.55 -3.39
C LEU A 384 4.15 -10.68 -1.97
N MET A 385 3.49 -9.66 -1.43
CA MET A 385 2.81 -9.73 -0.13
C MET A 385 1.66 -10.75 -0.15
N ALA A 386 0.89 -10.80 -1.23
CA ALA A 386 -0.23 -11.72 -1.37
C ALA A 386 0.22 -13.19 -1.43
N LEU A 387 1.37 -13.45 -2.08
CA LEU A 387 1.93 -14.77 -2.32
C LEU A 387 2.81 -15.27 -1.15
N VAL A 388 3.61 -14.39 -0.54
CA VAL A 388 4.65 -14.78 0.42
C VAL A 388 4.23 -14.52 1.86
N ALA A 389 3.73 -13.33 2.20
CA ALA A 389 3.34 -13.01 3.57
C ALA A 389 2.50 -11.72 3.73
N GLY A 390 1.49 -11.77 4.61
CA GLY A 390 0.72 -10.58 5.01
C GLY A 390 1.48 -9.59 5.92
N PRO A 391 0.84 -8.50 6.36
CA PRO A 391 1.43 -7.57 7.32
C PRO A 391 1.80 -8.29 8.64
N PRO A 392 2.93 -7.96 9.30
CA PRO A 392 3.96 -6.96 8.95
C PRO A 392 5.06 -7.43 7.99
N VAL A 393 5.19 -8.73 7.73
CA VAL A 393 6.27 -9.29 6.90
C VAL A 393 6.24 -8.72 5.49
N GLY A 394 5.05 -8.54 4.94
CA GLY A 394 4.88 -7.88 3.66
C GLY A 394 5.41 -6.44 3.62
N TRP A 395 5.28 -5.69 4.72
CA TRP A 395 5.80 -4.32 4.82
C TRP A 395 7.33 -4.30 4.89
N LEU A 396 7.94 -5.27 5.57
CA LEU A 396 9.39 -5.45 5.59
C LEU A 396 9.93 -5.85 4.20
N LEU A 397 9.23 -6.73 3.50
CA LEU A 397 9.55 -7.10 2.11
C LEU A 397 9.45 -5.88 1.17
N ALA A 398 8.44 -5.04 1.35
CA ALA A 398 8.30 -3.79 0.61
C ALA A 398 9.49 -2.85 0.87
N LEU A 399 9.85 -2.63 2.15
CA LEU A 399 11.01 -1.82 2.51
C LEU A 399 12.30 -2.37 1.91
N LEU A 400 12.51 -3.69 1.99
CA LEU A 400 13.69 -4.34 1.43
C LEU A 400 13.74 -4.23 -0.10
N TYR A 401 12.60 -4.37 -0.77
CA TYR A 401 12.47 -4.16 -2.22
C TYR A 401 12.89 -2.74 -2.60
N PHE A 402 12.27 -1.71 -2.02
CA PHE A 402 12.58 -0.33 -2.38
C PHE A 402 14.02 0.07 -2.03
N ALA A 403 14.46 -0.19 -0.79
CA ALA A 403 15.82 0.15 -0.36
C ALA A 403 16.89 -0.60 -1.16
N GLY A 404 16.68 -1.91 -1.43
CA GLY A 404 17.61 -2.72 -2.20
C GLY A 404 17.75 -2.25 -3.65
N PHE A 405 16.63 -2.03 -4.35
CA PHE A 405 16.63 -1.57 -5.73
C PHE A 405 17.22 -0.16 -5.89
N TRP A 406 16.88 0.76 -4.99
CA TRP A 406 17.48 2.11 -4.99
C TRP A 406 18.97 2.09 -4.73
N THR A 407 19.46 1.25 -3.80
CA THR A 407 20.90 1.12 -3.53
C THR A 407 21.64 0.54 -4.72
N TRP A 408 21.08 -0.49 -5.37
CA TRP A 408 21.77 -1.18 -6.45
C TRP A 408 21.77 -0.40 -7.77
N ARG A 409 20.62 0.15 -8.16
CA ARG A 409 20.43 0.74 -9.50
C ARG A 409 20.02 2.20 -9.49
N GLY A 410 19.75 2.79 -8.32
CA GLY A 410 19.15 4.12 -8.22
C GLY A 410 17.73 4.18 -8.81
N THR A 411 17.06 3.04 -8.98
CA THR A 411 15.73 2.96 -9.60
C THR A 411 15.03 1.67 -9.17
N THR A 412 13.71 1.61 -9.34
CA THR A 412 12.86 0.44 -9.08
C THR A 412 12.44 -0.22 -10.39
N VAL A 413 11.74 -1.36 -10.35
CA VAL A 413 11.24 -1.99 -11.59
C VAL A 413 10.29 -1.05 -12.34
N GLY A 414 9.37 -0.40 -11.63
CA GLY A 414 8.50 0.64 -12.22
C GLY A 414 9.30 1.83 -12.75
N GLY A 415 10.35 2.24 -12.04
CA GLY A 415 11.28 3.27 -12.49
C GLY A 415 12.04 2.90 -13.75
N VAL A 416 12.50 1.64 -13.89
CA VAL A 416 13.17 1.15 -15.11
C VAL A 416 12.22 1.23 -16.30
N ILE A 417 10.97 0.78 -16.13
CA ILE A 417 9.96 0.78 -17.20
C ILE A 417 9.65 2.21 -17.67
N LEU A 418 9.56 3.16 -16.73
CA LEU A 418 9.29 4.58 -17.02
C LEU A 418 10.56 5.43 -17.19
N ARG A 419 11.74 4.81 -17.24
CA ARG A 419 13.04 5.47 -17.41
C ARG A 419 13.30 6.57 -16.38
N LEU A 420 12.89 6.33 -15.15
CA LEU A 420 13.11 7.19 -14.00
C LEU A 420 14.32 6.71 -13.21
N LYS A 421 15.14 7.65 -12.75
CA LYS A 421 16.28 7.38 -11.88
C LYS A 421 16.28 8.36 -10.71
N VAL A 422 16.49 7.84 -9.51
CA VAL A 422 16.74 8.60 -8.29
C VAL A 422 18.22 8.94 -8.26
N VAL A 423 18.53 10.22 -8.17
CA VAL A 423 19.90 10.75 -8.11
C VAL A 423 20.01 11.68 -6.92
N ARG A 424 21.19 11.73 -6.30
CA ARG A 424 21.47 12.62 -5.18
C ARG A 424 21.93 13.98 -5.71
N LEU A 425 21.57 15.05 -5.00
CA LEU A 425 21.87 16.43 -5.42
C LEU A 425 23.36 16.76 -5.38
N ASP A 426 24.14 16.05 -4.57
CA ASP A 426 25.59 16.17 -4.44
C ASP A 426 26.36 15.32 -5.47
N GLY A 427 25.67 14.58 -6.34
CA GLY A 427 26.28 13.71 -7.36
C GLY A 427 26.86 12.39 -6.84
N GLN A 428 26.72 12.09 -5.54
CA GLN A 428 27.17 10.83 -4.97
C GLN A 428 26.20 9.68 -5.31
N PRO A 429 26.69 8.41 -5.34
CA PRO A 429 25.82 7.26 -5.54
C PRO A 429 24.81 7.13 -4.40
N LEU A 430 23.65 6.51 -4.69
CA LEU A 430 22.63 6.25 -3.67
C LEU A 430 23.11 5.12 -2.74
N ARG A 431 23.75 5.50 -1.64
CA ARG A 431 24.19 4.57 -0.59
C ARG A 431 22.99 3.99 0.15
N LEU A 432 23.18 2.83 0.78
CA LEU A 432 22.09 2.12 1.42
C LEU A 432 21.45 2.93 2.56
N GLU A 433 22.24 3.70 3.32
CA GLU A 433 21.72 4.62 4.34
C GLU A 433 20.67 5.59 3.79
N VAL A 434 21.02 6.27 2.69
CA VAL A 434 20.19 7.25 1.99
C VAL A 434 18.92 6.57 1.49
N ALA A 435 19.06 5.38 0.91
CA ALA A 435 17.93 4.60 0.41
C ALA A 435 16.95 4.17 1.51
N VAL A 436 17.45 3.75 2.68
CA VAL A 436 16.61 3.35 3.82
C VAL A 436 15.91 4.55 4.45
N VAL A 437 16.62 5.65 4.70
CA VAL A 437 16.01 6.88 5.24
C VAL A 437 14.95 7.42 4.28
N ARG A 438 15.22 7.36 2.97
CA ARG A 438 14.25 7.71 1.92
C ARG A 438 13.03 6.80 1.95
N ALA A 439 13.20 5.49 2.14
CA ALA A 439 12.09 4.55 2.26
C ALA A 439 11.22 4.81 3.50
N LEU A 440 11.85 5.13 4.65
CA LEU A 440 11.13 5.49 5.87
C LEU A 440 10.38 6.82 5.73
N GLY A 441 10.98 7.83 5.10
CA GLY A 441 10.31 9.08 4.77
C GLY A 441 9.10 8.87 3.83
N ALA A 442 9.18 7.87 2.94
CA ALA A 442 8.06 7.49 2.10
C ALA A 442 6.92 6.86 2.92
N VAL A 443 7.23 6.06 3.94
CA VAL A 443 6.23 5.54 4.89
C VAL A 443 5.53 6.68 5.63
N VAL A 444 6.27 7.68 6.12
CA VAL A 444 5.68 8.88 6.74
C VAL A 444 4.72 9.58 5.76
N SER A 445 5.13 9.69 4.49
CA SER A 445 4.28 10.28 3.45
C SER A 445 2.99 9.48 3.23
N VAL A 446 3.02 8.14 3.32
CA VAL A 446 1.82 7.28 3.23
C VAL A 446 0.92 7.46 4.46
N VAL A 447 1.49 7.45 5.67
CA VAL A 447 0.75 7.62 6.93
C VAL A 447 0.03 8.97 6.96
N ALA A 448 0.68 10.02 6.45
CA ALA A 448 0.09 11.34 6.27
C ALA A 448 -0.86 11.43 5.05
N LEU A 449 -1.57 10.34 4.71
CA LEU A 449 -2.54 10.26 3.61
C LEU A 449 -1.97 10.71 2.24
N PHE A 450 -0.77 10.24 1.92
CA PHE A 450 -0.04 10.56 0.69
C PHE A 450 0.35 12.03 0.52
N LEU A 451 0.18 12.87 1.55
CA LEU A 451 0.44 14.31 1.45
C LEU A 451 1.89 14.62 1.05
N GLY A 452 2.85 13.84 1.54
CA GLY A 452 4.26 13.97 1.15
C GLY A 452 4.57 13.61 -0.30
N PHE A 453 3.70 12.86 -0.98
CA PHE A 453 3.79 12.61 -2.42
C PHE A 453 3.07 13.69 -3.22
N LEU A 454 1.88 14.12 -2.75
CA LEU A 454 1.12 15.23 -3.33
C LEU A 454 1.97 16.51 -3.40
N TRP A 455 2.84 16.74 -2.41
CA TRP A 455 3.80 17.86 -2.39
C TRP A 455 4.66 17.99 -3.67
N ILE A 456 4.93 16.89 -4.38
CA ILE A 456 5.71 16.87 -5.64
C ILE A 456 5.06 17.75 -6.73
N ALA A 457 3.73 17.93 -6.70
CA ALA A 457 3.03 18.76 -7.67
C ALA A 457 3.28 20.27 -7.48
N TRP A 458 3.55 20.70 -6.24
CA TRP A 458 3.74 22.11 -5.89
C TRP A 458 5.21 22.49 -5.70
N ASP A 459 6.07 21.52 -5.41
CA ASP A 459 7.49 21.78 -5.20
C ASP A 459 8.21 22.17 -6.50
N PRO A 460 8.94 23.31 -6.54
CA PRO A 460 9.67 23.76 -7.74
C PRO A 460 10.69 22.73 -8.25
N GLU A 461 11.33 22.00 -7.34
CA GLU A 461 12.30 20.93 -7.65
C GLU A 461 11.64 19.56 -7.86
N ARG A 462 10.31 19.50 -7.81
CA ARG A 462 9.49 18.28 -7.89
C ARG A 462 9.93 17.23 -6.86
N GLN A 463 10.25 17.64 -5.64
CA GLN A 463 10.64 16.74 -4.54
C GLN A 463 9.46 16.41 -3.63
N GLY A 464 9.36 15.15 -3.21
CA GLY A 464 8.49 14.76 -2.10
C GLY A 464 9.20 14.95 -0.75
N TRP A 465 8.48 14.78 0.36
CA TRP A 465 9.10 14.88 1.70
C TRP A 465 10.27 13.91 1.87
N HIS A 466 10.09 12.66 1.39
CA HIS A 466 11.13 11.64 1.41
C HIS A 466 12.35 11.96 0.55
N ASP A 467 12.19 12.79 -0.48
CA ASP A 467 13.30 13.25 -1.32
C ASP A 467 14.05 14.41 -0.67
N LYS A 468 13.32 15.34 -0.03
CA LYS A 468 13.90 16.48 0.68
C LYS A 468 14.70 16.04 1.90
N LEU A 469 14.19 15.08 2.66
CA LEU A 469 14.86 14.53 3.84
C LEU A 469 16.27 14.00 3.55
N VAL A 470 16.53 13.56 2.31
CA VAL A 470 17.80 12.91 1.96
C VAL A 470 18.53 13.58 0.79
N GLY A 471 18.05 14.74 0.35
CA GLY A 471 18.65 15.51 -0.75
C GLY A 471 18.67 14.74 -2.08
N THR A 472 17.58 14.05 -2.42
CA THR A 472 17.45 13.31 -3.69
C THR A 472 16.46 13.97 -4.64
N VAL A 473 16.59 13.66 -5.92
CA VAL A 473 15.66 14.06 -6.98
C VAL A 473 15.47 12.90 -7.94
N VAL A 474 14.26 12.77 -8.50
CA VAL A 474 14.00 11.77 -9.55
C VAL A 474 14.04 12.47 -10.90
N VAL A 475 14.87 11.94 -11.79
CA VAL A 475 15.12 12.47 -13.13
C VAL A 475 14.68 11.47 -14.20
N ARG A 476 14.39 12.01 -15.38
CA ARG A 476 14.10 11.24 -16.60
C ARG A 476 15.41 10.92 -17.33
N LEU A 477 15.63 9.64 -17.62
CA LEU A 477 16.75 9.21 -18.44
C LEU A 477 16.42 9.44 -19.93
N PRO A 478 17.39 9.93 -20.74
CA PRO A 478 17.19 10.11 -22.17
C PRO A 478 16.94 8.76 -22.86
N GLN A 479 16.18 8.80 -23.96
CA GLN A 479 16.01 7.62 -24.80
C GLN A 479 17.35 7.32 -25.49
N SER A 480 17.95 6.15 -25.28
CA SER A 480 19.02 5.70 -26.18
C SER A 480 18.42 5.63 -27.58
N PRO A 481 18.99 6.29 -28.61
CA PRO A 481 18.55 6.06 -29.98
C PRO A 481 18.71 4.56 -30.31
N PRO A 482 17.82 3.98 -31.14
CA PRO A 482 18.06 2.65 -31.66
C PRO A 482 19.43 2.67 -32.34
N LEU A 483 20.24 1.64 -32.07
CA LEU A 483 21.50 1.38 -32.76
C LEU A 483 21.21 1.15 -34.25
N LEU A 484 21.03 2.23 -35.00
CA LEU A 484 21.18 2.27 -36.45
C LEU A 484 22.63 2.70 -36.70
N CYS A 485 23.50 1.70 -36.81
CA CYS A 485 24.82 1.90 -37.36
C CYS A 485 24.69 2.24 -38.86
N LEU A 486 25.32 3.35 -39.26
CA LEU A 486 25.83 3.58 -40.61
C LEU A 486 26.93 2.57 -40.94
#